data_AF-A0A6A3GES9-F1
#
_entry.id   AF-A0A6A3GES9-F1
#
_cell.length_a   1.000
_cell.length_b   1.000
_cell.length_c   1.000
_cell.angle_alpha   90.00
_cell.angle_beta   90.00
_cell.angle_gamma   90.00
#
_symmetry.space_group_name_H-M   'P 1'
#
loop_
_entity.id
_entity.type
_entity.pdbx_description
1 polymer ?
#
loop_
_entity_poly.entity_id
_entity_poly.type
_entity_poly.pdbx_seq_one_letter_code
_entity_poly.pdbx_strand_id
1 'polypeptide(L)'
;MAPVMQEPDDKMNADGHMRAIMRFLPFFVKTIDQCKFLVGDNCAVNKRLANLMKVPLVGCASHRLNLAVRDFLAPYETALEEVQQLMRKLRTLNQASKLSMKTSLLPVLRQDTRWYSTYTMLERYFRLREFLSADDDDVADLLPSRSTHRKLEDLLSKLGCVESISKKLQADGLTLLDARDLFDGLLEIRPSMGKYLAPRAAIMHSPLFEAAVIKVLAGKAASLTAEEAEELKPFRVENEAPGSSAEVTAAAKEGFADRILKRRKTATEPTTYKLLSAIPPTSNTVERLFSVA
;
A
#
# COMPACT_ATOMS: atom_id res chain seq x y z
N MET A 1 -3.86 -9.57 20.74
CA MET A 1 -5.33 -9.61 20.56
C MET A 1 -5.70 -11.03 20.15
N ALA A 2 -6.68 -11.67 20.78
CA ALA A 2 -7.06 -13.04 20.40
C ALA A 2 -7.65 -13.06 18.98
N PRO A 3 -7.35 -14.05 18.12
CA PRO A 3 -7.92 -14.11 16.78
C PRO A 3 -9.45 -14.24 16.82
N VAL A 4 -10.11 -13.48 15.95
CA VAL A 4 -11.57 -13.28 15.95
C VAL A 4 -12.35 -14.54 15.55
N MET A 5 -11.70 -15.44 14.80
CA MET A 5 -12.25 -16.71 14.31
C MET A 5 -11.35 -17.87 14.76
N GLN A 6 -11.72 -18.56 15.84
CA GLN A 6 -11.02 -19.73 16.41
C GLN A 6 -11.97 -20.82 16.90
N GLU A 7 -13.29 -20.63 16.77
CA GLU A 7 -14.25 -21.64 17.19
C GLU A 7 -14.19 -22.84 16.23
N PRO A 8 -14.48 -24.07 16.70
CA PRO A 8 -14.39 -25.29 15.86
C PRO A 8 -15.19 -25.23 14.55
N ASP A 9 -16.25 -24.42 14.51
CA ASP A 9 -17.14 -24.23 13.36
C ASP A 9 -16.79 -23.01 12.49
N ASP A 10 -15.73 -22.28 12.85
CA ASP A 10 -15.26 -21.13 12.07
C ASP A 10 -14.62 -21.60 10.77
N LYS A 11 -15.13 -21.03 9.68
CA LYS A 11 -14.62 -21.30 8.33
C LYS A 11 -13.86 -20.07 7.86
N MET A 12 -12.61 -20.23 7.42
CA MET A 12 -11.79 -19.17 6.82
C MET A 12 -12.23 -18.84 5.39
N ASN A 13 -13.54 -18.77 5.16
CA ASN A 13 -14.19 -18.46 3.89
C ASN A 13 -15.16 -17.30 4.08
N ALA A 14 -15.70 -16.77 2.98
CA ALA A 14 -16.52 -15.56 3.02
C ALA A 14 -17.74 -15.68 3.96
N ASP A 15 -18.41 -16.84 3.99
CA ASP A 15 -19.53 -17.09 4.89
C ASP A 15 -19.13 -17.08 6.38
N GLY A 16 -17.97 -17.65 6.72
CA GLY A 16 -17.44 -17.58 8.07
C GLY A 16 -17.06 -16.17 8.48
N HIS A 17 -16.38 -15.42 7.60
CA HIS A 17 -16.10 -14.00 7.85
C HIS A 17 -17.38 -13.17 8.02
N MET A 18 -18.42 -13.42 7.21
CA MET A 18 -19.72 -12.75 7.35
C MET A 18 -20.36 -13.05 8.72
N ARG A 19 -20.38 -14.33 9.14
CA ARG A 19 -20.90 -14.72 10.47
C ARG A 19 -20.12 -14.06 11.60
N ALA A 20 -18.80 -14.00 11.49
CA ALA A 20 -17.96 -13.30 12.45
C ALA A 20 -18.34 -11.81 12.52
N ILE A 21 -18.44 -11.11 11.39
CA ILE A 21 -18.87 -9.71 11.34
C ILE A 21 -20.25 -9.54 11.99
N MET A 22 -21.23 -10.38 11.65
CA MET A 22 -22.58 -10.33 12.23
C MET A 22 -22.58 -10.51 13.76
N ARG A 23 -21.65 -11.30 14.30
CA ARG A 23 -21.49 -11.49 15.75
C ARG A 23 -20.96 -10.22 16.44
N PHE A 24 -20.11 -9.44 15.77
CA PHE A 24 -19.47 -8.27 16.36
C PHE A 24 -20.27 -6.97 16.20
N LEU A 25 -21.05 -6.82 15.13
CA LEU A 25 -21.82 -5.61 14.88
C LEU A 25 -22.79 -5.20 16.02
N PRO A 26 -23.45 -6.13 16.75
CA PRO A 26 -24.29 -5.79 17.89
C PRO A 26 -23.57 -5.03 19.02
N PHE A 27 -22.27 -5.25 19.22
CA PHE A 27 -21.49 -4.47 20.22
C PHE A 27 -21.39 -2.98 19.86
N PHE A 28 -21.60 -2.65 18.58
CA PHE A 28 -21.64 -1.27 18.08
C PHE A 28 -23.07 -0.77 17.84
N VAL A 29 -24.09 -1.53 18.27
CA VAL A 29 -25.50 -1.26 17.98
C VAL A 29 -25.75 -1.15 16.47
N LYS A 30 -25.10 -2.04 15.70
CA LYS A 30 -25.22 -2.13 14.26
C LYS A 30 -25.70 -3.50 13.80
N THR A 31 -26.33 -3.52 12.62
CA THR A 31 -26.64 -4.74 11.86
C THR A 31 -25.83 -4.78 10.57
N ILE A 32 -25.77 -5.95 9.94
CA ILE A 32 -25.00 -6.12 8.70
C ILE A 32 -25.53 -5.28 7.53
N ASP A 33 -26.84 -5.03 7.50
CA ASP A 33 -27.49 -4.17 6.50
C ASP A 33 -27.08 -2.69 6.61
N GLN A 34 -26.49 -2.29 7.75
CA GLN A 34 -25.96 -0.93 7.95
C GLN A 34 -24.51 -0.78 7.48
N CYS A 35 -23.84 -1.87 7.09
CA CYS A 35 -22.54 -1.81 6.44
C CYS A 35 -22.69 -1.24 5.03
N LYS A 36 -21.95 -0.18 4.71
CA LYS A 36 -22.06 0.50 3.41
C LYS A 36 -20.97 0.11 2.40
N PHE A 37 -19.85 -0.43 2.89
CA PHE A 37 -18.69 -0.79 2.08
C PHE A 37 -17.77 -1.73 2.89
N LEU A 38 -16.85 -2.38 2.20
CA LEU A 38 -15.71 -3.10 2.80
C LEU A 38 -14.40 -2.51 2.30
N VAL A 39 -13.37 -2.55 3.14
CA VAL A 39 -12.00 -2.18 2.77
C VAL A 39 -11.10 -3.37 3.08
N GLY A 40 -10.33 -3.81 2.09
CA GLY A 40 -9.44 -4.95 2.25
C GLY A 40 -8.62 -5.21 1.00
N ASP A 41 -7.73 -6.18 1.07
CA ASP A 41 -7.07 -6.65 -0.14
C ASP A 41 -8.08 -7.28 -1.13
N ASN A 42 -7.69 -7.35 -2.40
CA ASN A 42 -8.55 -7.86 -3.47
C ASN A 42 -8.54 -9.40 -3.56
N CYS A 43 -8.33 -10.09 -2.43
CA CYS A 43 -8.32 -11.54 -2.37
C CYS A 43 -9.72 -12.12 -2.64
N ALA A 44 -9.79 -13.39 -3.04
CA ALA A 44 -11.05 -14.04 -3.42
C ALA A 44 -12.09 -14.05 -2.29
N VAL A 45 -11.64 -14.21 -1.04
CA VAL A 45 -12.51 -14.23 0.14
C VAL A 45 -13.17 -12.86 0.36
N ASN A 46 -12.39 -11.78 0.32
CA ASN A 46 -12.90 -10.41 0.48
C ASN A 46 -13.84 -10.00 -0.66
N LYS A 47 -13.50 -10.37 -1.89
CA LYS A 47 -14.39 -10.17 -3.06
C LYS A 47 -15.71 -10.91 -2.88
N ARG A 48 -15.64 -12.19 -2.48
CA ARG A 48 -16.85 -12.99 -2.24
C ARG A 48 -17.68 -12.44 -1.08
N LEU A 49 -17.03 -12.00 -0.01
CA LEU A 49 -17.70 -11.39 1.15
C LEU A 49 -18.44 -10.11 0.76
N ALA A 50 -17.82 -9.22 -0.01
CA ALA A 50 -18.45 -8.01 -0.52
C ALA A 50 -19.70 -8.32 -1.35
N ASN A 51 -19.62 -9.34 -2.22
CA ASN A 51 -20.76 -9.81 -3.01
C ASN A 51 -21.88 -10.40 -2.15
N LEU A 52 -21.54 -11.18 -1.10
CA LEU A 52 -22.54 -11.71 -0.16
C LEU A 52 -23.25 -10.59 0.60
N MET A 53 -22.50 -9.59 1.04
CA MET A 53 -23.01 -8.42 1.75
C MET A 53 -23.69 -7.39 0.82
N LYS A 54 -23.54 -7.54 -0.51
CA LYS A 54 -24.03 -6.59 -1.53
C LYS A 54 -23.54 -5.15 -1.31
N VAL A 55 -22.27 -5.02 -0.94
CA VAL A 55 -21.62 -3.72 -0.71
C VAL A 55 -20.37 -3.60 -1.59
N PRO A 56 -19.95 -2.38 -1.96
CA PRO A 56 -18.70 -2.18 -2.68
C PRO A 56 -17.48 -2.61 -1.84
N LEU A 57 -16.47 -3.14 -2.53
CA LEU A 57 -15.15 -3.43 -1.96
C LEU A 57 -14.14 -2.40 -2.47
N VAL A 58 -13.59 -1.64 -1.53
CA VAL A 58 -12.47 -0.75 -1.76
C VAL A 58 -11.18 -1.55 -1.61
N GLY A 59 -10.47 -1.70 -2.73
CA GLY A 59 -9.24 -2.48 -2.76
C GLY A 59 -8.08 -1.73 -2.10
N CYS A 60 -7.38 -2.38 -1.17
CA CYS A 60 -6.26 -1.80 -0.44
C CYS A 60 -5.17 -1.28 -1.39
N ALA A 61 -4.91 0.03 -1.34
CA ALA A 61 -3.89 0.69 -2.15
C ALA A 61 -2.48 0.15 -1.87
N SER A 62 -2.13 -0.12 -0.61
CA SER A 62 -0.83 -0.74 -0.25
C SER A 62 -0.64 -2.10 -0.93
N HIS A 63 -1.69 -2.92 -0.96
CA HIS A 63 -1.66 -4.23 -1.61
C HIS A 63 -1.49 -4.10 -3.12
N ARG A 64 -2.23 -3.18 -3.76
CA ARG A 64 -2.08 -2.89 -5.20
C ARG A 64 -0.67 -2.42 -5.54
N LEU A 65 -0.08 -1.55 -4.71
CA LEU A 65 1.30 -1.09 -4.86
C LEU A 65 2.28 -2.26 -4.73
N ASN A 66 2.12 -3.13 -3.73
CA ASN A 66 2.97 -4.31 -3.55
C ASN A 66 2.95 -5.22 -4.79
N LEU A 67 1.78 -5.48 -5.37
CA LEU A 67 1.66 -6.27 -6.59
C LEU A 67 2.35 -5.60 -7.79
N ALA A 68 2.18 -4.29 -7.96
CA ALA A 68 2.84 -3.53 -9.01
C ALA A 68 4.37 -3.58 -8.90
N VAL A 69 4.89 -3.46 -7.67
CA VAL A 69 6.34 -3.49 -7.41
C VAL A 69 6.89 -4.89 -7.64
N ARG A 70 6.18 -5.94 -7.22
CA ARG A 70 6.61 -7.32 -7.46
C ARG A 70 6.78 -7.61 -8.96
N ASP A 71 5.79 -7.26 -9.77
CA ASP A 71 5.89 -7.43 -11.23
C ASP A 71 7.02 -6.57 -11.83
N PHE A 72 7.24 -5.37 -11.27
CA PHE A 72 8.35 -4.50 -11.66
C PHE A 72 9.75 -5.05 -11.30
N LEU A 73 9.86 -5.81 -10.20
CA LEU A 73 11.11 -6.40 -9.72
C LEU A 73 11.51 -7.68 -10.46
N ALA A 74 10.58 -8.36 -11.12
CA ALA A 74 10.83 -9.63 -11.82
C ALA A 74 12.08 -9.63 -12.74
N PRO A 75 12.39 -8.57 -13.53
CA PRO A 75 13.59 -8.53 -14.38
C PRO A 75 14.92 -8.34 -13.63
N TYR A 76 14.87 -8.12 -12.31
CA TYR A 76 16.02 -7.87 -11.44
C TYR A 76 16.31 -9.05 -10.52
N GLU A 77 15.50 -10.11 -10.53
CA GLU A 77 15.61 -11.21 -9.56
C GLU A 77 17.00 -11.84 -9.49
N THR A 78 17.65 -12.11 -10.63
CA THR A 78 19.02 -12.64 -10.64
C THR A 78 20.01 -11.71 -9.93
N ALA A 79 19.95 -10.40 -10.23
CA ALA A 79 20.83 -9.40 -9.62
C ALA A 79 20.55 -9.22 -8.12
N LEU A 80 19.29 -9.35 -7.71
CA LEU A 80 18.89 -9.30 -6.32
C LEU A 80 19.32 -10.54 -5.54
N GLU A 81 19.32 -11.72 -6.18
CA GLU A 81 19.80 -12.95 -5.56
C GLU A 81 21.31 -12.92 -5.33
N GLU A 82 22.10 -12.33 -6.23
CA GLU A 82 23.54 -12.07 -5.98
C GLU A 82 23.74 -11.30 -4.66
N VAL A 83 22.98 -10.22 -4.44
CA VAL A 83 23.04 -9.46 -3.19
C VAL A 83 22.54 -10.27 -2.00
N GLN A 84 21.48 -11.06 -2.16
CA GLN A 84 20.97 -11.92 -1.09
C GLN A 84 22.00 -12.97 -0.66
N GLN A 85 22.73 -13.57 -1.60
CA GLN A 85 23.82 -14.52 -1.30
C GLN A 85 24.98 -13.85 -0.58
N LEU A 86 25.41 -12.68 -1.05
CA LEU A 86 26.40 -11.86 -0.36
C LEU A 86 25.96 -11.55 1.08
N MET A 87 24.72 -11.08 1.26
CA MET A 87 24.16 -10.77 2.59
C MET A 87 24.13 -12.00 3.50
N ARG A 88 23.81 -13.18 2.97
CA ARG A 88 23.88 -14.44 3.74
C ARG A 88 25.30 -14.75 4.18
N LYS A 89 26.30 -14.61 3.30
CA LYS A 89 27.71 -14.82 3.64
C LYS A 89 28.19 -13.86 4.73
N LEU A 90 27.83 -12.59 4.63
CA LEU A 90 28.17 -11.57 5.64
C LEU A 90 27.55 -11.83 7.02
N ARG A 91 26.48 -12.63 7.10
CA ARG A 91 25.86 -13.05 8.37
C ARG A 91 26.55 -14.23 9.04
N THR A 92 27.48 -14.91 8.37
CA THR A 92 28.24 -16.01 8.99
C THR A 92 29.14 -15.47 10.11
N LEU A 93 29.39 -16.26 11.15
CA LEU A 93 30.12 -15.80 12.35
C LEU A 93 31.46 -15.14 12.02
N ASN A 94 32.26 -15.76 11.15
CA ASN A 94 33.58 -15.23 10.77
C ASN A 94 33.46 -13.89 10.05
N GLN A 95 32.56 -13.78 9.08
CA GLN A 95 32.40 -12.56 8.28
C GLN A 95 31.71 -11.45 9.07
N ALA A 96 30.75 -11.79 9.93
CA ALA A 96 30.12 -10.85 10.85
C ALA A 96 31.14 -10.25 11.84
N SER A 97 32.09 -11.06 12.32
CA SER A 97 33.20 -10.61 13.17
C SER A 97 34.15 -9.67 12.42
N LYS A 98 34.56 -10.03 11.19
CA LYS A 98 35.37 -9.15 10.33
C LYS A 98 34.65 -7.82 10.04
N LEU A 99 33.35 -7.87 9.78
CA LEU A 99 32.54 -6.69 9.43
C LEU A 99 32.31 -5.77 10.63
N SER A 100 32.08 -6.33 11.82
CA SER A 100 31.84 -5.55 13.05
C SER A 100 33.05 -4.72 13.48
N MET A 101 34.26 -5.15 13.12
CA MET A 101 35.48 -4.35 13.30
C MET A 101 35.52 -3.10 12.41
N LYS A 102 34.77 -3.07 11.31
CA LYS A 102 34.74 -1.97 10.33
C LYS A 102 33.51 -1.08 10.47
N THR A 103 32.37 -1.64 10.85
CA THR A 103 31.08 -0.92 10.89
C THR A 103 30.10 -1.56 11.88
N SER A 104 29.19 -0.76 12.43
CA SER A 104 28.07 -1.24 13.26
C SER A 104 26.87 -1.72 12.43
N LEU A 105 26.94 -1.60 11.10
CA LEU A 105 25.86 -2.00 10.21
C LEU A 105 25.78 -3.52 10.07
N LEU A 106 24.60 -4.07 10.37
CA LEU A 106 24.30 -5.49 10.15
C LEU A 106 23.73 -5.75 8.75
N PRO A 107 24.09 -6.89 8.11
CA PRO A 107 23.44 -7.34 6.88
C PRO A 107 21.96 -7.65 7.10
N VAL A 108 21.13 -7.40 6.09
CA VAL A 108 19.69 -7.65 6.12
C VAL A 108 19.33 -8.56 4.95
N LEU A 109 18.51 -9.57 5.20
CA LEU A 109 17.99 -10.45 4.14
C LEU A 109 16.63 -9.95 3.66
N ARG A 110 16.37 -10.07 2.35
CA ARG A 110 15.03 -9.84 1.81
C ARG A 110 14.10 -11.02 2.08
N GLN A 111 12.81 -10.72 2.15
CA GLN A 111 11.69 -11.64 2.09
C GLN A 111 10.99 -11.46 0.74
N ASP A 112 10.95 -12.52 -0.08
CA ASP A 112 10.50 -12.44 -1.48
C ASP A 112 9.06 -11.93 -1.63
N THR A 113 8.22 -12.15 -0.63
CA THR A 113 6.81 -11.72 -0.63
C THR A 113 6.60 -10.25 -0.29
N ARG A 114 7.63 -9.53 0.22
CA ARG A 114 7.52 -8.16 0.72
C ARG A 114 8.56 -7.25 0.07
N TRP A 115 8.14 -6.46 -0.92
CA TRP A 115 9.04 -5.59 -1.68
C TRP A 115 9.86 -4.62 -0.81
N TYR A 116 9.32 -4.16 0.33
CA TYR A 116 10.03 -3.26 1.25
C TYR A 116 11.31 -3.89 1.82
N SER A 117 11.32 -5.21 2.01
CA SER A 117 12.51 -5.93 2.46
C SER A 117 13.60 -5.94 1.38
N THR A 118 13.22 -6.03 0.10
CA THR A 118 14.15 -5.89 -1.04
C THR A 118 14.75 -4.48 -1.07
N TYR A 119 13.93 -3.44 -0.87
CA TYR A 119 14.41 -2.06 -0.79
C TYR A 119 15.42 -1.88 0.36
N THR A 120 15.07 -2.36 1.56
CA THR A 120 15.92 -2.28 2.76
C THR A 120 17.24 -3.05 2.58
N MET A 121 17.19 -4.23 1.96
CA MET A 121 18.39 -5.02 1.65
C MET A 121 19.31 -4.27 0.70
N LEU A 122 18.77 -3.66 -0.36
CA LEU A 122 19.57 -2.89 -1.32
C LEU A 122 20.18 -1.66 -0.66
N GLU A 123 19.40 -0.87 0.07
CA GLU A 123 19.93 0.28 0.81
C GLU A 123 21.06 -0.16 1.75
N ARG A 124 20.87 -1.28 2.47
CA ARG A 124 21.89 -1.85 3.34
C ARG A 124 23.13 -2.29 2.57
N TYR A 125 22.97 -2.92 1.42
CA TYR A 125 24.07 -3.35 0.55
C TYR A 125 24.94 -2.17 0.13
N PHE A 126 24.33 -1.10 -0.39
CA PHE A 126 25.09 0.07 -0.83
C PHE A 126 25.85 0.75 0.31
N ARG A 127 25.31 0.74 1.52
CA ARG A 127 26.01 1.25 2.72
C ARG A 127 27.13 0.31 3.20
N LEU A 128 26.97 -1.00 3.05
CA LEU A 128 28.00 -1.97 3.43
C LEU A 128 29.14 -2.05 2.42
N ARG A 129 28.86 -1.72 1.16
CA ARG A 129 29.77 -1.89 0.02
C ARG A 129 31.16 -1.30 0.24
N GLU A 130 31.26 -0.14 0.88
CA GLU A 130 32.56 0.54 1.15
C GLU A 130 33.47 -0.25 2.11
N PHE A 131 32.90 -1.15 2.92
CA PHE A 131 33.65 -1.96 3.90
C PHE A 131 34.06 -3.33 3.36
N LEU A 132 33.54 -3.72 2.19
CA LEU A 132 33.80 -5.01 1.56
C LEU A 132 35.01 -4.89 0.62
N SER A 133 36.03 -5.73 0.84
CA SER A 133 37.21 -5.77 -0.02
C SER A 133 37.04 -6.79 -1.14
N ALA A 134 37.48 -6.45 -2.35
CA ALA A 134 37.62 -7.40 -3.44
C ALA A 134 38.83 -8.34 -3.25
N ASP A 135 39.71 -8.04 -2.29
CA ASP A 135 40.88 -8.86 -1.94
C ASP A 135 40.57 -9.90 -0.85
N ASP A 136 39.36 -9.93 -0.29
CA ASP A 136 38.95 -10.99 0.64
C ASP A 136 38.38 -12.16 -0.16
N ASP A 137 39.18 -13.20 -0.38
CA ASP A 137 38.82 -14.40 -1.15
C ASP A 137 37.50 -15.04 -0.66
N ASP A 138 37.14 -14.88 0.62
CA ASP A 138 35.87 -15.39 1.15
C ASP A 138 34.63 -14.68 0.57
N VAL A 139 34.79 -13.46 0.07
CA VAL A 139 33.68 -12.55 -0.30
C VAL A 139 33.79 -12.05 -1.74
N ALA A 140 34.99 -12.03 -2.32
CA ALA A 140 35.29 -11.51 -3.65
C ALA A 140 34.37 -12.10 -4.73
N ASP A 141 34.20 -13.43 -4.73
CA ASP A 141 33.36 -14.15 -5.69
C ASP A 141 31.86 -13.85 -5.57
N LEU A 142 31.42 -13.31 -4.43
CA LEU A 142 30.03 -12.94 -4.17
C LEU A 142 29.75 -11.45 -4.39
N LEU A 143 30.77 -10.65 -4.69
CA LEU A 143 30.57 -9.24 -5.00
C LEU A 143 29.87 -9.09 -6.35
N PRO A 144 28.74 -8.37 -6.42
CA PRO A 144 28.08 -8.13 -7.71
C PRO A 144 29.03 -7.46 -8.69
N SER A 145 29.00 -7.92 -9.94
CA SER A 145 29.81 -7.35 -11.02
C SER A 145 29.56 -5.84 -11.17
N ARG A 146 30.48 -5.10 -11.81
CA ARG A 146 30.33 -3.65 -12.00
C ARG A 146 29.04 -3.29 -12.76
N SER A 147 28.62 -4.12 -13.73
CA SER A 147 27.37 -3.93 -14.45
C SER A 147 26.15 -4.22 -13.58
N THR A 148 26.18 -5.32 -12.80
CA THR A 148 25.11 -5.63 -11.84
C THR A 148 24.97 -4.53 -10.79
N HIS A 149 26.08 -4.05 -10.22
CA HIS A 149 26.09 -2.99 -9.22
C HIS A 149 25.40 -1.72 -9.74
N ARG A 150 25.74 -1.25 -10.96
CA ARG A 150 25.09 -0.09 -11.59
C ARG A 150 23.59 -0.33 -11.85
N LYS A 151 23.22 -1.54 -12.31
CA LYS A 151 21.81 -1.91 -12.51
C LYS A 151 21.02 -1.85 -11.20
N LEU A 152 21.61 -2.28 -10.09
CA LEU A 152 21.01 -2.24 -8.76
C LEU A 152 20.92 -0.82 -8.19
N GLU A 153 21.87 0.05 -8.53
CA GLU A 153 21.89 1.46 -8.11
C GLU A 153 20.73 2.22 -8.77
N ASP A 154 20.57 2.05 -10.08
CA ASP A 154 19.43 2.57 -10.84
C ASP A 154 18.10 1.99 -10.30
N LEU A 155 18.06 0.70 -9.97
CA LEU A 155 16.89 0.09 -9.33
C LEU A 155 16.56 0.72 -7.98
N LEU A 156 17.55 0.94 -7.11
CA LEU A 156 17.35 1.55 -5.79
C LEU A 156 16.79 2.97 -5.92
N SER A 157 17.36 3.77 -6.83
CA SER A 157 16.85 5.10 -7.16
C SER A 157 15.38 5.04 -7.61
N LYS A 158 15.07 4.11 -8.52
CA LYS A 158 13.70 3.86 -9.00
C LYS A 158 12.74 3.44 -7.90
N LEU A 159 13.19 2.72 -6.86
CA LEU A 159 12.34 2.31 -5.73
C LEU A 159 12.13 3.45 -4.71
N GLY A 160 12.97 4.49 -4.70
CA GLY A 160 12.82 5.62 -3.78
C GLY A 160 11.47 6.34 -3.89
N CYS A 161 10.96 6.56 -5.11
CA CYS A 161 9.62 7.15 -5.30
C CYS A 161 8.51 6.24 -4.77
N VAL A 162 8.65 4.93 -4.96
CA VAL A 162 7.71 3.91 -4.46
C VAL A 162 7.70 3.89 -2.93
N GLU A 163 8.88 4.01 -2.31
CA GLU A 163 9.05 4.07 -0.86
C GLU A 163 8.39 5.31 -0.26
N SER A 164 8.57 6.48 -0.88
CA SER A 164 7.88 7.71 -0.49
C SER A 164 6.36 7.56 -0.56
N ILE A 165 5.82 6.99 -1.63
CA ILE A 165 4.37 6.74 -1.77
C ILE A 165 3.89 5.72 -0.73
N SER A 166 4.62 4.62 -0.53
CA SER A 166 4.23 3.59 0.43
C SER A 166 4.17 4.13 1.86
N LYS A 167 5.15 4.96 2.26
CA LYS A 167 5.13 5.67 3.54
C LYS A 167 3.93 6.62 3.65
N LYS A 168 3.58 7.31 2.57
CA LYS A 168 2.42 8.20 2.55
C LYS A 168 1.09 7.44 2.65
N LEU A 169 0.93 6.33 1.93
CA LEU A 169 -0.23 5.41 2.03
C LEU A 169 -0.41 4.81 3.42
N GLN A 170 0.66 4.81 4.21
CA GLN A 170 0.73 4.31 5.57
C GLN A 170 0.39 5.37 6.64
N ALA A 171 0.21 6.63 6.24
CA ALA A 171 -0.21 7.71 7.13
C ALA A 171 -1.72 7.69 7.36
N ASP A 172 -2.14 8.15 8.53
CA ASP A 172 -3.55 8.28 8.86
C ASP A 172 -4.19 9.47 8.12
N GLY A 173 -5.50 9.42 7.92
CA GLY A 173 -6.27 10.51 7.32
C GLY A 173 -6.15 10.66 5.79
N LEU A 174 -5.55 9.69 5.11
CA LEU A 174 -5.48 9.68 3.65
C LEU A 174 -6.85 9.35 3.04
N THR A 175 -7.25 10.05 1.98
CA THR A 175 -8.50 9.77 1.25
C THR A 175 -8.26 8.90 0.01
N LEU A 176 -9.33 8.37 -0.58
CA LEU A 176 -9.26 7.67 -1.88
C LEU A 176 -8.74 8.56 -3.00
N LEU A 177 -9.06 9.86 -2.98
CA LEU A 177 -8.54 10.82 -3.96
C LEU A 177 -7.03 11.01 -3.79
N ASP A 178 -6.52 11.07 -2.57
CA ASP A 178 -5.08 11.18 -2.33
C ASP A 178 -4.32 9.95 -2.81
N ALA A 179 -4.85 8.75 -2.53
CA ALA A 179 -4.27 7.51 -3.05
C ALA A 179 -4.29 7.46 -4.58
N ARG A 180 -5.36 7.96 -5.21
CA ARG A 180 -5.48 8.06 -6.67
C ARG A 180 -4.41 9.00 -7.25
N ASP A 181 -4.27 10.20 -6.70
CA ASP A 181 -3.28 11.17 -7.14
C ASP A 181 -1.85 10.61 -7.00
N LEU A 182 -1.54 9.95 -5.88
CA LEU A 182 -0.24 9.29 -5.68
C LEU A 182 0.05 8.23 -6.75
N PHE A 183 -0.96 7.43 -7.11
CA PHE A 183 -0.82 6.45 -8.18
C PHE A 183 -0.72 7.09 -9.56
N ASP A 184 -1.47 8.14 -9.86
CA ASP A 184 -1.39 8.83 -11.14
C ASP A 184 -0.01 9.48 -11.33
N GLY A 185 0.51 10.16 -10.30
CA GLY A 185 1.87 10.70 -10.35
C GLY A 185 2.96 9.63 -10.44
N LEU A 186 2.75 8.44 -9.87
CA LEU A 186 3.66 7.31 -10.08
C LEU A 186 3.57 6.77 -11.52
N LEU A 187 2.37 6.70 -12.09
CA LEU A 187 2.15 6.22 -13.46
C LEU A 187 2.71 7.16 -14.52
N GLU A 188 2.77 8.46 -14.25
CA GLU A 188 3.48 9.44 -15.11
C GLU A 188 4.95 9.05 -15.31
N ILE A 189 5.61 8.59 -14.25
CA ILE A 189 7.03 8.20 -14.27
C ILE A 189 7.21 6.72 -14.62
N ARG A 190 6.21 5.90 -14.29
CA ARG A 190 6.25 4.45 -14.46
C ARG A 190 4.94 3.87 -14.99
N PRO A 191 4.68 4.02 -16.30
CA PRO A 191 3.48 3.49 -16.93
C PRO A 191 3.35 1.96 -16.81
N SER A 192 4.46 1.23 -16.69
CA SER A 192 4.49 -0.24 -16.58
C SER A 192 3.77 -0.77 -15.32
N MET A 193 3.55 0.05 -14.30
CA MET A 193 2.77 -0.33 -13.10
C MET A 193 1.25 -0.24 -13.30
N GLY A 194 0.79 0.18 -14.48
CA GLY A 194 -0.63 0.40 -14.81
C GLY A 194 -1.51 -0.83 -14.60
N LYS A 195 -0.98 -2.04 -14.77
CA LYS A 195 -1.69 -3.32 -14.57
C LYS A 195 -2.43 -3.39 -13.23
N TYR A 196 -1.88 -2.78 -12.17
CA TYR A 196 -2.48 -2.79 -10.83
C TYR A 196 -2.90 -1.40 -10.34
N LEU A 197 -2.23 -0.35 -10.82
CA LEU A 197 -2.42 1.01 -10.30
C LEU A 197 -3.38 1.86 -11.13
N ALA A 198 -3.70 1.48 -12.37
CA ALA A 198 -4.58 2.27 -13.22
C ALA A 198 -5.99 2.41 -12.60
N PRO A 199 -6.73 3.51 -12.91
CA PRO A 199 -8.07 3.76 -12.39
C PRO A 199 -9.11 2.67 -12.73
N ARG A 200 -8.86 1.87 -13.77
CA ARG A 200 -9.72 0.76 -14.20
C ARG A 200 -8.95 -0.56 -14.29
N ALA A 201 -7.92 -0.70 -13.45
CA ALA A 201 -7.14 -1.95 -13.38
C ALA A 201 -8.07 -3.13 -13.08
N ALA A 202 -7.92 -4.24 -13.81
CA ALA A 202 -8.76 -5.44 -13.67
C ALA A 202 -8.79 -6.05 -12.26
N ILE A 203 -7.84 -5.67 -11.39
CA ILE A 203 -7.83 -6.10 -9.99
C ILE A 203 -8.95 -5.45 -9.15
N MET A 204 -9.40 -4.25 -9.52
CA MET A 204 -10.42 -3.49 -8.79
C MET A 204 -11.76 -4.20 -8.83
N HIS A 205 -12.37 -4.38 -7.66
CA HIS A 205 -13.66 -5.04 -7.53
C HIS A 205 -14.83 -4.10 -7.87
N SER A 206 -14.82 -2.89 -7.30
CA SER A 206 -15.89 -1.90 -7.44
C SER A 206 -15.36 -0.62 -8.13
N PRO A 207 -14.95 -0.68 -9.41
CA PRO A 207 -14.28 0.44 -10.07
C PRO A 207 -15.18 1.66 -10.28
N LEU A 208 -16.49 1.46 -10.49
CA LEU A 208 -17.46 2.57 -10.60
C LEU A 208 -17.60 3.30 -9.26
N PHE A 209 -17.74 2.55 -8.16
CA PHE A 209 -17.79 3.12 -6.82
C PHE A 209 -16.53 3.93 -6.48
N GLU A 210 -15.33 3.34 -6.63
CA GLU A 210 -14.08 4.07 -6.35
C GLU A 210 -13.95 5.34 -7.21
N ALA A 211 -14.28 5.26 -8.50
CA ALA A 211 -14.26 6.43 -9.40
C ALA A 211 -15.26 7.51 -8.98
N ALA A 212 -16.47 7.13 -8.59
CA ALA A 212 -17.50 8.04 -8.09
C ALA A 212 -17.04 8.76 -6.82
N VAL A 213 -16.48 8.02 -5.85
CA VAL A 213 -15.94 8.60 -4.61
C VAL A 213 -14.83 9.61 -4.92
N ILE A 214 -13.88 9.24 -5.79
CA ILE A 214 -12.78 10.12 -6.21
C ILE A 214 -13.31 11.40 -6.85
N LYS A 215 -14.33 11.30 -7.74
CA LYS A 215 -14.95 12.48 -8.37
C LYS A 215 -15.59 13.41 -7.35
N VAL A 216 -16.33 12.88 -6.38
CA VAL A 216 -16.97 13.69 -5.34
C VAL A 216 -15.93 14.38 -4.47
N LEU A 217 -14.91 13.65 -4.01
CA LEU A 217 -13.80 14.22 -3.22
C LEU A 217 -13.01 15.28 -4.00
N ALA A 218 -12.99 15.19 -5.34
CA ALA A 218 -12.35 16.18 -6.20
C ALA A 218 -13.22 17.42 -6.45
N GLY A 219 -14.38 17.55 -5.80
CA GLY A 219 -15.34 18.64 -6.02
C GLY A 219 -16.10 18.53 -7.34
N LYS A 220 -16.09 17.37 -7.99
CA LYS A 220 -16.69 17.14 -9.32
C LYS A 220 -17.95 16.28 -9.26
N ALA A 221 -18.72 16.39 -8.16
CA ALA A 221 -19.96 15.64 -7.97
C ALA A 221 -20.99 15.89 -9.10
N ALA A 222 -20.99 17.07 -9.72
CA ALA A 222 -21.88 17.38 -10.86
C ALA A 222 -21.54 16.58 -12.14
N SER A 223 -20.36 15.95 -12.22
CA SER A 223 -19.91 15.15 -13.36
C SER A 223 -20.09 13.63 -13.17
N LEU A 224 -20.83 13.22 -12.14
CA LEU A 224 -21.16 11.82 -11.93
C LEU A 224 -22.09 11.32 -13.04
N THR A 225 -21.84 10.12 -13.55
CA THR A 225 -22.81 9.43 -14.41
C THR A 225 -23.99 8.93 -13.57
N ALA A 226 -25.09 8.55 -14.24
CA ALA A 226 -26.24 7.98 -13.54
C ALA A 226 -25.85 6.72 -12.74
N GLU A 227 -25.02 5.85 -13.31
CA GLU A 227 -24.54 4.63 -12.65
C GLU A 227 -23.64 4.95 -11.45
N GLU A 228 -22.74 5.92 -11.58
CA GLU A 228 -21.88 6.36 -10.48
C GLU A 228 -22.71 7.00 -9.34
N ALA A 229 -23.76 7.76 -9.67
CA ALA A 229 -24.64 8.36 -8.69
C ALA A 229 -25.47 7.31 -7.92
N GLU A 230 -25.92 6.25 -8.59
CA GLU A 230 -26.63 5.13 -7.94
C GLU A 230 -25.72 4.37 -6.97
N GLU A 231 -24.45 4.12 -7.32
CA GLU A 231 -23.47 3.49 -6.41
C GLU A 231 -23.24 4.32 -5.13
N LEU A 232 -23.35 5.65 -5.20
CA LEU A 232 -23.19 6.54 -4.06
C LEU A 232 -24.49 6.83 -3.30
N LYS A 233 -25.63 6.25 -3.71
CA LYS A 233 -26.94 6.45 -3.06
C LYS A 233 -26.90 6.21 -1.54
N PRO A 234 -26.19 5.21 -0.99
CA PRO A 234 -26.09 5.01 0.46
C PRO A 234 -25.38 6.15 1.23
N PHE A 235 -24.67 7.03 0.53
CA PHE A 235 -23.88 8.14 1.10
C PHE A 235 -24.53 9.51 0.90
N ARG A 236 -25.65 9.57 0.16
CA ARG A 236 -26.36 10.82 -0.13
C ARG A 236 -27.02 11.36 1.15
N VAL A 237 -26.89 12.67 1.35
CA VAL A 237 -27.55 13.38 2.46
C VAL A 237 -28.94 13.81 1.99
N GLU A 238 -29.97 13.47 2.75
CA GLU A 238 -31.25 14.17 2.68
C GLU A 238 -31.05 15.51 3.39
N ASN A 239 -30.97 16.60 2.60
CA ASN A 239 -30.68 18.00 2.96
C ASN A 239 -30.55 18.35 4.47
N GLU A 240 -29.31 18.57 4.95
CA GLU A 240 -29.02 19.51 6.04
C GLU A 240 -27.68 20.23 5.78
N ALA A 241 -27.68 21.54 6.07
CA ALA A 241 -26.70 22.55 5.64
C ALA A 241 -25.24 22.37 6.15
N PRO A 242 -24.22 22.92 5.45
CA PRO A 242 -22.81 22.72 5.80
C PRO A 242 -22.29 23.62 6.93
N GLY A 243 -21.54 23.02 7.86
CA GLY A 243 -20.63 23.71 8.78
C GLY A 243 -19.16 23.53 8.34
N SER A 244 -18.37 24.60 8.47
CA SER A 244 -16.98 24.74 7.99
C SER A 244 -15.94 24.05 8.88
N SER A 245 -14.85 23.54 8.29
CA SER A 245 -13.64 23.12 9.01
C SER A 245 -12.41 23.93 8.58
N ALA A 246 -11.52 24.16 9.55
CA ALA A 246 -10.33 25.01 9.45
C ALA A 246 -9.04 24.19 9.24
N GLU A 247 -8.11 24.74 8.45
CA GLU A 247 -6.77 24.18 8.21
C GLU A 247 -5.74 24.70 9.22
N VAL A 248 -4.80 23.83 9.61
CA VAL A 248 -3.50 24.22 10.18
C VAL A 248 -2.42 23.46 9.42
N THR A 249 -1.39 24.17 8.94
CA THR A 249 -0.20 23.57 8.30
C THR A 249 1.05 23.84 9.12
N ALA A 250 1.94 22.85 9.17
CA ALA A 250 3.33 22.99 9.59
C ALA A 250 4.24 22.24 8.60
N ALA A 251 5.32 22.89 8.18
CA ALA A 251 6.18 22.44 7.08
C ALA A 251 7.29 21.48 7.54
N ALA A 252 7.45 20.37 6.80
CA ALA A 252 8.61 19.49 6.84
C ALA A 252 9.09 19.18 5.41
N LYS A 253 10.36 18.76 5.27
CA LYS A 253 11.07 18.56 3.99
C LYS A 253 10.26 17.70 3.00
N GLU A 254 10.02 18.23 1.80
CA GLU A 254 9.07 17.69 0.82
C GLU A 254 9.55 16.43 0.11
N GLY A 255 8.79 15.34 0.22
CA GLY A 255 8.98 14.11 -0.55
C GLY A 255 8.25 14.11 -1.90
N PHE A 256 8.50 13.09 -2.73
CA PHE A 256 7.82 12.90 -4.02
C PHE A 256 6.29 12.84 -3.87
N ALA A 257 5.80 12.12 -2.86
CA ALA A 257 4.38 12.02 -2.53
C ALA A 257 3.74 13.39 -2.19
N ASP A 258 4.44 14.24 -1.42
CA ASP A 258 3.92 15.55 -1.04
C ASP A 258 3.85 16.53 -2.23
N ARG A 259 4.82 16.44 -3.15
CA ARG A 259 4.81 17.22 -4.40
C ARG A 259 3.62 16.91 -5.29
N ILE A 260 3.17 15.65 -5.31
CA ILE A 260 1.96 15.25 -6.06
C ILE A 260 0.72 15.90 -5.42
N LEU A 261 0.55 15.76 -4.10
CA LEU A 261 -0.64 16.28 -3.41
C LEU A 261 -0.72 17.82 -3.45
N LYS A 262 0.41 18.53 -3.40
CA LYS A 262 0.46 20.01 -3.47
C LYS A 262 0.07 20.60 -4.83
N ARG A 263 0.07 19.81 -5.92
CA ARG A 263 -0.39 20.29 -7.23
C ARG A 263 -1.92 20.48 -7.29
N ARG A 264 -2.67 19.99 -6.30
CA ARG A 264 -4.13 20.10 -6.26
C ARG A 264 -4.58 21.48 -5.75
N LYS A 265 -5.54 22.10 -6.44
CA LYS A 265 -6.38 23.17 -5.86
C LYS A 265 -7.50 22.49 -5.06
N THR A 266 -7.52 22.67 -3.75
CA THR A 266 -8.57 22.15 -2.86
C THR A 266 -9.90 22.84 -3.19
N ALA A 267 -10.88 22.08 -3.67
CA ALA A 267 -12.26 22.53 -3.79
C ALA A 267 -13.07 22.01 -2.61
N THR A 268 -13.96 22.84 -2.10
CA THR A 268 -14.81 22.59 -0.93
C THR A 268 -15.64 21.31 -1.09
N GLU A 269 -15.75 20.48 -0.04
CA GLU A 269 -16.57 19.26 -0.07
C GLU A 269 -18.03 19.60 -0.45
N PRO A 270 -18.61 18.95 -1.47
CA PRO A 270 -20.01 19.14 -1.80
C PRO A 270 -20.90 18.55 -0.68
N THR A 271 -21.87 19.34 -0.22
CA THR A 271 -22.87 19.00 0.83
C THR A 271 -23.73 17.78 0.55
N THR A 272 -23.70 17.27 -0.69
CA THR A 272 -24.59 16.23 -1.19
C THR A 272 -24.26 14.83 -0.67
N TYR A 273 -22.99 14.54 -0.35
CA TYR A 273 -22.54 13.21 0.09
C TYR A 273 -21.73 13.32 1.38
N LYS A 274 -22.08 12.52 2.40
CA LYS A 274 -21.36 12.45 3.68
C LYS A 274 -20.52 11.17 3.78
N LEU A 275 -19.49 11.20 4.63
CA LEU A 275 -18.63 10.07 5.01
C LEU A 275 -17.70 9.53 3.91
N LEU A 276 -17.65 10.14 2.72
CA LEU A 276 -16.76 9.68 1.65
C LEU A 276 -15.28 9.91 1.98
N SER A 277 -14.94 11.01 2.67
CA SER A 277 -13.60 11.29 3.17
C SER A 277 -13.17 10.35 4.30
N ALA A 278 -14.13 9.66 4.95
CA ALA A 278 -13.86 8.66 5.97
C ALA A 278 -13.60 7.25 5.41
N ILE A 279 -13.74 7.04 4.10
CA ILE A 279 -13.44 5.76 3.45
C ILE A 279 -11.91 5.66 3.29
N PRO A 280 -11.23 4.78 4.02
CA PRO A 280 -9.78 4.69 3.93
C PRO A 280 -9.36 3.99 2.63
N PRO A 281 -8.29 4.46 1.96
CA PRO A 281 -7.75 3.81 0.77
C PRO A 281 -6.93 2.54 1.09
N THR A 282 -6.67 2.26 2.37
CA THR A 282 -5.86 1.11 2.81
C THR A 282 -6.49 0.42 4.01
N SER A 283 -6.19 -0.87 4.17
CA SER A 283 -6.46 -1.67 5.36
C SER A 283 -5.31 -1.65 6.39
N ASN A 284 -4.34 -0.74 6.23
CA ASN A 284 -3.09 -0.74 6.99
C ASN A 284 -3.30 -0.65 8.51
N THR A 285 -4.28 0.12 8.96
CA THR A 285 -4.62 0.26 10.39
C THR A 285 -4.97 -1.09 11.01
N VAL A 286 -5.70 -1.93 10.26
CA VAL A 286 -6.11 -3.26 10.69
C VAL A 286 -4.96 -4.25 10.59
N GLU A 287 -4.18 -4.20 9.50
CA GLU A 287 -3.00 -5.08 9.33
C GLU A 287 -1.89 -4.83 10.38
N ARG A 288 -1.69 -3.58 10.79
CA ARG A 288 -0.77 -3.22 11.88
C ARG A 288 -1.22 -3.79 13.22
N LEU A 289 -2.51 -3.72 13.54
CA LEU A 289 -3.07 -4.29 14.77
C LEU A 289 -2.80 -5.80 14.87
N PHE A 290 -2.79 -6.51 13.75
CA PHE A 290 -2.48 -7.95 13.69
C PHE A 290 -0.99 -8.27 13.55
N SER A 291 -0.12 -7.28 13.28
CA SER A 291 1.33 -7.46 13.16
C SER A 291 2.11 -7.21 14.45
N VAL A 292 1.44 -6.69 15.50
CA VAL A 292 2.02 -6.44 16.84
C VAL A 292 1.61 -7.55 17.83
N ALA A 293 1.25 -8.74 17.33
CA ALA A 293 0.91 -9.91 18.15
C ALA A 293 2.03 -10.95 18.13
#